data_AF-B2TA72-F1
#
_entry.id   AF-B2TA72-F1
#
_cell.length_a   1.000
_cell.length_b   1.000
_cell.length_c   1.000
_cell.angle_alpha   90.00
_cell.angle_beta   90.00
_cell.angle_gamma   90.00
#
_symmetry.space_group_name_H-M   'P 1'
#
loop_
_entity.id
_entity.type
_entity.pdbx_description
1 polymer ?
#
loop_
_entity_poly.entity_id
_entity_poly.type
_entity_poly.pdbx_seq_one_letter_code
_entity_poly.pdbx_strand_id
1 'polypeptide(L)'
;MYKKGVAVEIQFSSERLNDGAGDPYWIDLTQAEAQRLLESLQARLAETGVGTAAPLVVSLDETPASYAADAPQAAESAASADDFKQWVCVICGWVYDEAAGLPEEGIAPGTRWADVPADWRCPLCDVGKEDFALVEF
;
A
#
# COMPACT_ATOMS: atom_id res chain seq x y z
N MET A 1 4.05 -35.59 -4.85
CA MET A 1 5.37 -35.14 -5.32
C MET A 1 5.24 -33.73 -5.84
N TYR A 2 5.77 -32.75 -5.11
CA TYR A 2 5.76 -31.33 -5.53
C TYR A 2 6.61 -31.20 -6.79
N LYS A 3 6.02 -30.86 -7.94
CA LYS A 3 6.80 -30.55 -9.15
C LYS A 3 7.38 -29.14 -8.95
N LYS A 4 8.67 -29.05 -8.60
CA LYS A 4 9.40 -27.77 -8.57
C LYS A 4 9.41 -27.19 -9.98
N GLY A 5 8.49 -26.26 -10.27
CA GLY A 5 8.44 -25.50 -11.52
C GLY A 5 9.37 -24.29 -11.44
N VAL A 6 8.95 -23.27 -10.70
CA VAL A 6 9.72 -22.04 -10.45
C VAL A 6 9.83 -21.84 -8.95
N ALA A 7 11.04 -21.60 -8.45
CA ALA A 7 11.27 -21.20 -7.07
C ALA A 7 11.67 -19.72 -7.04
N VAL A 8 11.08 -18.97 -6.13
CA VAL A 8 11.38 -17.56 -5.89
C VAL A 8 11.78 -17.43 -4.43
N GLU A 9 12.93 -16.80 -4.20
CA GLU A 9 13.41 -16.43 -2.87
C GLU A 9 13.40 -14.91 -2.78
N ILE A 10 12.68 -14.37 -1.80
CA ILE A 10 12.61 -12.94 -1.54
C ILE A 10 13.42 -12.69 -0.28
N GLN A 11 14.50 -11.91 -0.39
CA GLN A 11 15.36 -11.52 0.72
C GLN A 11 14.99 -10.12 1.20
N PHE A 12 14.81 -9.97 2.50
CA PHE A 12 14.46 -8.71 3.14
C PHE A 12 14.99 -8.68 4.59
N SER A 13 15.27 -7.49 5.13
CA SER A 13 15.61 -7.31 6.53
C SER A 13 14.43 -7.68 7.43
N SER A 14 14.71 -8.25 8.61
CA SER A 14 13.68 -8.65 9.58
C SER A 14 12.80 -7.49 10.05
N GLU A 15 13.30 -6.25 9.96
CA GLU A 15 12.56 -5.02 10.29
C GLU A 15 11.34 -4.79 9.38
N ARG A 16 11.29 -5.43 8.21
CA ARG A 16 10.15 -5.36 7.28
C ARG A 16 9.02 -6.33 7.60
N LEU A 17 9.27 -7.26 8.53
CA LEU A 17 8.29 -8.26 8.91
C LEU A 17 7.19 -7.58 9.74
N ASN A 18 5.97 -7.64 9.23
CA ASN A 18 4.81 -7.27 10.02
C ASN A 18 4.41 -8.48 10.88
N ASP A 19 4.52 -8.33 12.19
CA ASP A 19 4.25 -9.37 13.20
C ASP A 19 3.04 -9.04 14.09
N GLY A 20 2.14 -8.17 13.60
CA GLY A 20 0.96 -7.72 14.31
C GLY A 20 0.03 -8.84 14.81
N ALA A 21 -0.25 -8.81 16.11
CA ALA A 21 -1.47 -9.31 16.79
C ALA A 21 -2.08 -10.68 16.38
N GLY A 22 -1.28 -11.65 15.92
CA GLY A 22 -1.75 -13.01 15.65
C GLY A 22 -2.08 -13.30 14.18
N ASP A 23 -1.74 -12.38 13.29
CA ASP A 23 -1.83 -12.55 11.85
C ASP A 23 -0.59 -13.26 11.25
N PRO A 24 -0.70 -13.88 10.07
CA PRO A 24 0.42 -14.53 9.41
C PRO A 24 1.50 -13.53 9.00
N TYR A 25 2.78 -13.86 9.19
CA TYR A 25 3.89 -13.01 8.79
C TYR A 25 3.82 -12.54 7.33
N TRP A 26 3.75 -11.21 7.11
CA TRP A 26 3.85 -10.60 5.78
C TRP A 26 4.81 -9.41 5.79
N ILE A 27 5.09 -8.88 4.60
CA ILE A 27 5.88 -7.66 4.41
C ILE A 27 5.08 -6.71 3.53
N ASP A 28 5.19 -5.41 3.79
CA ASP A 28 4.65 -4.39 2.90
C ASP A 28 5.64 -4.11 1.77
N LEU A 29 5.14 -4.07 0.53
CA LEU A 29 5.90 -3.66 -0.65
C LEU A 29 5.41 -2.28 -1.09
N THR A 30 6.36 -1.38 -1.35
CA THR A 30 6.07 -0.18 -2.12
C THR A 30 5.63 -0.55 -3.54
N GLN A 31 4.88 0.33 -4.19
CA GLN A 31 4.46 0.13 -5.58
C GLN A 31 5.66 -0.13 -6.51
N ALA A 32 6.78 0.58 -6.30
CA ALA A 32 8.01 0.41 -7.06
C ALA A 32 8.67 -0.97 -6.83
N GLU A 33 8.63 -1.51 -5.62
CA GLU A 33 9.13 -2.87 -5.32
C GLU A 33 8.24 -3.95 -5.95
N ALA A 34 6.92 -3.79 -5.85
CA ALA A 34 5.97 -4.70 -6.47
C ALA A 34 6.15 -4.73 -8.00
N GLN A 35 6.37 -3.57 -8.63
CA GLN A 35 6.64 -3.46 -10.06
C GLN A 35 7.93 -4.19 -10.45
N ARG A 36 9.04 -3.94 -9.72
CA ARG A 36 10.33 -4.62 -9.97
C ARG A 36 10.24 -6.14 -9.82
N LEU A 37 9.49 -6.62 -8.83
CA LEU A 37 9.24 -8.05 -8.65
C LEU A 37 8.44 -8.62 -9.82
N LEU A 38 7.38 -7.93 -10.26
CA LEU A 38 6.57 -8.35 -11.40
C LEU A 38 7.41 -8.44 -12.68
N GLU A 39 8.23 -7.44 -12.98
CA GLU A 39 9.12 -7.41 -14.15
C GLU A 39 10.11 -8.58 -14.12
N SER A 40 10.70 -8.85 -12.96
CA SER A 40 11.65 -9.96 -12.77
C SER A 40 11.00 -11.33 -12.96
N LEU A 41 9.77 -11.51 -12.46
CA LEU A 41 8.97 -12.73 -12.66
C LEU A 41 8.58 -12.91 -14.11
N GLN A 42 8.12 -11.84 -14.77
CA GLN A 42 7.76 -11.87 -16.19
C GLN A 42 8.96 -12.23 -17.07
N ALA A 43 10.13 -11.63 -16.83
CA ALA A 43 11.36 -11.98 -17.52
C ALA A 43 11.69 -13.47 -17.34
N ARG A 44 11.62 -13.98 -16.11
CA ARG A 44 11.91 -15.38 -15.81
C ARG A 44 10.93 -16.36 -16.46
N LEU A 45 9.66 -16.01 -16.54
CA LEU A 45 8.64 -16.83 -17.19
C LEU A 45 8.72 -16.77 -18.72
N ALA A 46 9.23 -15.67 -19.28
CA ALA A 46 9.49 -15.54 -20.71
C ALA A 46 10.71 -16.38 -21.15
N GLU A 47 11.68 -16.61 -20.26
CA GLU A 47 12.77 -17.55 -20.50
C GLU A 47 12.23 -18.99 -20.65
N THR A 48 12.09 -19.44 -21.89
CA THR A 48 11.65 -20.81 -22.19
C THR A 48 12.81 -21.79 -21.98
N GLY A 49 13.10 -22.14 -20.73
CA GLY A 49 14.17 -23.07 -20.36
C GLY A 49 13.63 -24.39 -19.80
N VAL A 50 13.92 -25.52 -20.46
CA VAL A 50 13.74 -26.86 -19.88
C VAL A 50 14.89 -27.11 -18.91
N GLY A 51 14.62 -26.93 -17.62
CA GLY A 51 15.54 -27.28 -16.56
C GLY A 51 15.10 -26.74 -15.20
N THR A 52 15.52 -27.41 -14.13
CA THR A 52 15.44 -26.86 -12.77
C THR A 52 16.41 -25.69 -12.66
N ALA A 53 15.96 -24.53 -13.14
CA ALA A 53 16.73 -23.32 -13.06
C ALA A 53 16.87 -22.89 -11.58
N ALA A 54 17.99 -22.26 -11.25
CA ALA A 54 18.23 -21.75 -9.89
C ALA A 54 17.04 -20.85 -9.45
N PRO A 55 16.71 -20.84 -8.14
CA PRO A 55 15.67 -19.96 -7.63
C PRO A 55 15.96 -18.51 -8.02
N LEU A 56 14.93 -17.80 -8.46
CA LEU A 56 15.01 -16.37 -8.67
C LEU A 56 15.15 -15.72 -7.29
N VAL A 57 16.29 -15.09 -7.02
CA VAL A 57 16.53 -14.36 -5.77
C VAL A 57 16.25 -12.88 -6.02
N VAL A 58 15.33 -12.30 -5.25
CA VAL A 58 14.98 -10.87 -5.30
C VAL A 58 15.27 -10.26 -3.94
N SER A 59 16.16 -9.26 -3.91
CA SER A 59 16.49 -8.51 -2.69
C SER A 59 15.68 -7.23 -2.60
N LEU A 60 14.99 -7.02 -1.49
CA LEU A 60 14.14 -5.84 -1.29
C LEU A 60 14.80 -4.72 -0.47
N ASP A 61 15.96 -4.97 0.16
CA ASP A 61 16.71 -3.96 0.93
C ASP A 61 17.58 -3.04 0.06
N GLU A 62 17.72 -3.34 -1.23
CA GLU A 62 18.42 -2.46 -2.16
C GLU A 62 17.54 -1.25 -2.47
N THR A 63 17.77 -0.19 -1.70
CA THR A 63 17.49 1.18 -2.12
C THR A 63 18.28 1.43 -3.40
N PRO A 64 17.65 1.57 -4.58
CA PRO A 64 18.36 2.14 -5.70
C PRO A 64 18.50 3.64 -5.40
N ALA A 65 19.64 4.01 -4.82
CA ALA A 65 20.15 5.35 -5.03
C ALA A 65 20.18 5.58 -6.55
N SER A 66 19.46 6.61 -7.00
CA SER A 66 19.30 7.05 -8.40
C SER A 66 18.15 6.42 -9.21
N TYR A 67 16.95 6.96 -9.05
CA TYR A 67 16.11 7.36 -10.20
C TYR A 67 15.53 8.76 -9.92
N ALA A 68 16.35 9.77 -10.19
CA ALA A 68 15.85 11.06 -10.63
C ALA A 68 15.68 11.00 -12.16
N ALA A 69 14.58 11.57 -12.64
CA ALA A 69 14.18 11.75 -14.05
C ALA A 69 13.65 10.52 -14.79
N ASP A 70 12.32 10.29 -14.76
CA ASP A 70 11.44 10.77 -15.83
C ASP A 70 9.97 10.56 -15.44
N ALA A 71 9.21 11.64 -15.38
CA ALA A 71 7.77 11.63 -15.16
C ALA A 71 7.04 11.79 -16.50
N PRO A 72 5.79 11.33 -16.57
CA PRO A 72 4.76 12.31 -16.88
C PRO A 72 3.66 12.33 -15.82
N GLN A 73 3.46 13.53 -15.28
CA GLN A 73 2.33 13.93 -14.45
C GLN A 73 1.02 13.92 -15.24
N ALA A 74 -0.04 13.40 -14.60
CA ALA A 74 -1.43 13.89 -14.67
C ALA A 74 -2.25 13.09 -13.63
N ALA A 75 -2.86 13.65 -12.60
CA ALA A 75 -3.08 15.02 -12.21
C ALA A 75 -3.23 15.06 -10.68
N GLU A 76 -2.25 15.66 -10.02
CA GLU A 76 -2.53 16.47 -8.83
C GLU A 76 -2.96 17.86 -9.32
N SER A 77 -3.99 18.45 -8.71
CA SER A 77 -3.81 19.67 -7.91
C SER A 77 -5.14 20.35 -7.57
N ALA A 78 -5.42 20.45 -6.26
CA ALA A 78 -5.76 21.67 -5.52
C ALA A 78 -6.18 21.22 -4.11
N ALA A 79 -5.69 21.73 -2.98
CA ALA A 79 -4.97 22.96 -2.68
C ALA A 79 -4.20 22.82 -1.35
N SER A 80 -3.22 23.72 -1.18
CA SER A 80 -2.53 24.15 0.04
C SER A 80 -2.82 23.43 1.37
N ALA A 81 -1.78 22.78 1.88
CA ALA A 81 -1.65 22.19 3.20
C ALA A 81 -1.83 23.24 4.32
N ASP A 82 -3.07 23.42 4.76
CA ASP A 82 -3.33 23.43 6.20
C ASP A 82 -3.08 22.00 6.72
N ASP A 83 -2.70 21.87 8.00
CA ASP A 83 -2.36 20.61 8.70
C ASP A 83 -3.55 19.62 8.70
N PHE A 84 -3.87 19.04 7.55
CA PHE A 84 -4.97 18.10 7.36
C PHE A 84 -4.58 16.73 7.89
N LYS A 85 -5.53 16.12 8.59
CA LYS A 85 -5.32 14.87 9.31
C LYS A 85 -5.94 13.71 8.54
N GLN A 86 -5.39 12.52 8.73
CA GLN A 86 -5.95 11.29 8.19
C GLN A 86 -6.46 10.42 9.34
N TRP A 87 -7.60 9.77 9.13
CA TRP A 87 -8.29 8.97 10.14
C TRP A 87 -8.53 7.56 9.60
N VAL A 88 -8.07 6.54 10.32
CA VAL A 88 -8.24 5.14 9.93
C VAL A 88 -9.34 4.47 10.75
N CYS A 89 -10.24 3.77 10.07
CA CYS A 89 -11.20 2.89 10.71
C CYS A 89 -10.45 1.70 11.33
N VAL A 90 -10.53 1.53 12.64
CA VAL A 90 -9.83 0.43 13.34
C VAL A 90 -10.47 -0.93 13.10
N ILE A 91 -11.65 -0.97 12.49
CA ILE A 91 -12.41 -2.20 12.21
C ILE A 91 -12.04 -2.79 10.84
N CYS A 92 -11.87 -1.95 9.82
CA CYS A 92 -11.65 -2.42 8.44
C CYS A 92 -10.42 -1.82 7.74
N GLY A 93 -9.74 -0.85 8.36
CA GLY A 93 -8.56 -0.19 7.79
C GLY A 93 -8.84 0.88 6.74
N TRP A 94 -10.10 1.24 6.48
CA TRP A 94 -10.42 2.34 5.56
C TRP A 94 -9.92 3.70 6.09
N VAL A 95 -9.36 4.54 5.22
CA VAL A 95 -8.77 5.84 5.60
C VAL A 95 -9.63 6.99 5.06
N TYR A 96 -10.05 7.88 5.96
CA TYR A 96 -10.58 9.20 5.63
C TYR A 96 -9.44 10.22 5.60
N ASP A 97 -9.34 10.95 4.49
CA ASP A 97 -8.41 12.06 4.34
C ASP A 97 -9.18 13.38 4.37
N GLU A 98 -8.90 14.25 5.35
CA GLU A 98 -9.57 15.54 5.46
C GLU A 98 -9.37 16.43 4.23
N ALA A 99 -8.21 16.35 3.57
CA ALA A 99 -7.93 17.13 2.37
C ALA A 99 -8.77 16.64 1.17
N ALA A 100 -8.92 15.32 1.03
CA ALA A 100 -9.72 14.73 -0.05
C ALA A 100 -11.24 14.79 0.23
N GLY A 101 -11.65 14.72 1.50
CA GLY A 101 -13.05 14.53 1.87
C GLY A 101 -13.61 13.20 1.34
N LEU A 102 -14.93 13.15 1.15
CA LEU A 102 -15.61 12.03 0.49
C LEU A 102 -16.82 12.53 -0.34
N PRO A 103 -16.57 13.13 -1.52
CA PRO A 103 -17.61 13.83 -2.28
C PRO A 103 -18.77 12.95 -2.74
N GLU A 104 -18.51 11.65 -2.95
CA GLU A 104 -19.50 10.64 -3.30
C GLU A 104 -20.58 10.44 -2.21
N GLU A 105 -20.22 10.68 -0.95
CA GLU A 105 -21.14 10.65 0.20
C GLU A 105 -21.55 12.06 0.67
N GLY A 106 -21.20 13.10 -0.09
CA GLY A 106 -21.54 14.48 0.21
C GLY A 106 -20.61 15.18 1.21
N ILE A 107 -19.45 14.59 1.52
CA ILE A 107 -18.41 15.21 2.35
C ILE A 107 -17.43 15.94 1.42
N ALA A 108 -17.41 17.27 1.45
CA ALA A 108 -16.57 18.04 0.54
C ALA A 108 -15.06 17.87 0.86
N PRO A 109 -14.16 18.03 -0.13
CA PRO A 109 -12.72 18.11 0.11
C PRO A 109 -12.39 19.24 1.09
N GLY A 110 -11.44 19.02 1.99
CA GLY A 110 -11.08 19.95 3.06
C GLY A 110 -11.97 19.88 4.31
N THR A 111 -12.92 18.94 4.39
CA THR A 111 -13.77 18.77 5.57
C THR A 111 -12.98 18.13 6.71
N ARG A 112 -12.84 18.84 7.84
CA ARG A 112 -12.17 18.30 9.02
C ARG A 112 -12.98 17.15 9.61
N TRP A 113 -12.31 16.22 10.28
CA TRP A 113 -12.96 15.11 10.97
C TRP A 113 -13.95 15.59 12.01
N ALA A 114 -13.67 16.73 12.66
CA ALA A 114 -14.60 17.37 13.58
C ALA A 114 -15.92 17.80 12.91
N ASP A 115 -15.89 18.13 11.61
CA ASP A 115 -17.01 18.63 10.84
C ASP A 115 -17.79 17.51 10.11
N VAL A 116 -17.23 16.30 10.02
CA VAL A 116 -17.96 15.13 9.50
C VAL A 116 -19.18 14.84 10.39
N PRO A 117 -20.38 14.58 9.84
CA PRO A 117 -21.58 14.31 10.65
C PRO A 117 -21.40 13.14 11.63
N ALA A 118 -21.92 13.26 12.86
CA ALA A 118 -21.82 12.19 13.87
C ALA A 118 -22.52 10.88 13.44
N ASP A 119 -23.58 10.99 12.65
CA ASP A 119 -24.32 9.85 12.10
C ASP A 119 -23.70 9.26 10.83
N TRP A 120 -22.62 9.84 10.31
CA TRP A 120 -21.89 9.25 9.18
C TRP A 120 -21.32 7.87 9.58
N ARG A 121 -21.24 6.98 8.60
CA ARG A 121 -20.83 5.58 8.77
C ARG A 121 -19.71 5.26 7.78
N CYS A 122 -18.78 4.42 8.20
CA CYS A 122 -17.70 3.96 7.33
C CYS A 122 -18.28 3.27 6.08
N PRO A 123 -17.86 3.64 4.86
CA PRO A 123 -18.43 3.10 3.62
C PRO A 123 -18.08 1.63 3.38
N LEU A 124 -17.09 1.08 4.09
CA LEU A 124 -16.70 -0.33 3.96
C LEU A 124 -17.36 -1.25 4.98
N CYS A 125 -17.55 -0.82 6.23
CA CYS A 125 -18.00 -1.69 7.31
C CYS A 125 -19.16 -1.17 8.16
N ASP A 126 -19.71 0.00 7.81
CA ASP A 126 -20.93 0.56 8.43
C ASP A 126 -20.81 0.87 9.94
N VAL A 127 -19.59 1.09 10.43
CA VAL A 127 -19.34 1.52 11.83
C VAL A 127 -19.32 3.03 11.97
N GLY A 128 -19.48 3.53 13.20
CA GLY A 128 -19.56 4.96 13.49
C GLY A 128 -18.20 5.65 13.49
N LYS A 129 -18.21 6.98 13.59
CA LYS A 129 -17.00 7.81 13.72
C LYS A 129 -16.17 7.50 14.97
N GLU A 130 -16.77 6.91 15.99
CA GLU A 130 -16.06 6.51 17.22
C GLU A 130 -15.03 5.41 16.99
N ASP A 131 -15.16 4.65 15.91
CA ASP A 131 -14.26 3.56 15.53
C ASP A 131 -13.13 4.01 14.60
N PHE A 132 -12.80 5.31 14.61
CA PHE A 132 -11.70 5.87 13.82
C PHE A 132 -10.60 6.44 14.72
N ALA A 133 -9.36 6.15 14.35
CA ALA A 133 -8.17 6.65 15.01
C ALA A 133 -7.42 7.64 14.11
N LEU A 134 -6.87 8.70 14.70
CA LEU A 134 -5.97 9.63 14.00
C LEU A 134 -4.69 8.88 13.60
N VAL A 135 -4.27 9.04 12.35
CA VAL A 135 -2.99 8.57 11.85
C VAL A 135 -2.04 9.75 11.73
N GLU A 136 -0.89 9.65 12.41
CA GLU A 136 0.22 10.58 12.28
C GLU A 136 1.32 9.87 11.47
N PHE A 137 1.79 10.50 10.38
CA PHE A 137 2.88 10.02 9.53
C PHE A 137 4.13 10.88 9.70
#